data_AF-A0A2Z5A9H3-F1
#
_entry.id   AF-A0A2Z5A9H3-F1
#
_cell.length_a   1.000
_cell.length_b   1.000
_cell.length_c   1.000
_cell.angle_alpha   90.00
_cell.angle_beta   90.00
_cell.angle_gamma   90.00
#
_symmetry.space_group_name_H-M   'P 1'
#
loop_
_entity.id
_entity.type
_entity.pdbx_description
1 polymer ?
#
loop_
_entity_poly.entity_id
_entity_poly.type
_entity_poly.pdbx_seq_one_letter_code
_entity_poly.pdbx_strand_id
1 'polypeptide(L)'
;MTTRFQRLGETGRPQVSLSVDGLPVTALAGDTLMVALLTNGPALRRSEFGDERRAGFCLMGACQDCWVWTAEGERLRACGTEVREGLQILTTQPEAIWNLA
;
A
#
# COMPACT_ATOMS: atom_id res chain seq x y z
N MET A 1 -14.86 5.92 -6.06
CA MET A 1 -13.42 5.99 -5.73
C MET A 1 -12.64 5.99 -7.03
N THR A 2 -11.81 7.00 -7.29
CA THR A 2 -10.99 7.06 -8.51
C THR A 2 -9.68 6.31 -8.25
N THR A 3 -9.44 5.25 -9.00
CA THR A 3 -8.18 4.49 -8.95
C THR A 3 -7.06 5.30 -9.65
N ARG A 4 -5.79 5.05 -9.30
CA ARG A 4 -4.65 5.74 -9.94
C ARG A 4 -3.95 4.90 -10.98
N PHE A 5 -3.89 3.59 -10.77
CA PHE A 5 -3.29 2.67 -11.72
C PHE A 5 -4.36 1.88 -12.45
N GLN A 6 -4.24 1.83 -13.77
CA GLN A 6 -5.06 1.01 -14.63
C GLN A 6 -4.22 -0.15 -15.17
N ARG A 7 -4.68 -1.37 -14.94
CA ARG A 7 -4.06 -2.56 -15.50
C ARG A 7 -4.43 -2.66 -16.98
N LEU A 8 -3.42 -2.65 -17.86
CA LEU A 8 -3.62 -2.79 -19.31
C LEU A 8 -3.51 -4.23 -19.81
N GLY A 9 -2.84 -5.12 -19.06
CA GLY A 9 -2.62 -6.52 -19.42
C GLY A 9 -2.15 -7.38 -18.23
N GLU A 10 -1.66 -8.58 -18.51
CA GLU A 10 -1.15 -9.53 -17.50
C GLU A 10 -2.17 -9.87 -16.40
N THR A 11 -3.42 -10.12 -16.79
CA THR A 11 -4.57 -10.38 -15.90
C THR A 11 -4.75 -11.85 -15.52
N GLY A 12 -4.05 -12.78 -16.19
CA GLY A 12 -4.18 -14.23 -15.98
C GLY A 12 -3.33 -14.80 -14.84
N ARG A 13 -2.63 -13.95 -14.08
CA ARG A 13 -1.84 -14.38 -12.93
C ARG A 13 -2.75 -14.78 -11.77
N PRO A 14 -2.31 -15.68 -10.86
CA PRO A 14 -3.08 -16.04 -9.68
C PRO A 14 -3.47 -14.80 -8.86
N GLN A 15 -4.69 -14.80 -8.33
CA GLN A 15 -5.14 -13.76 -7.42
C GLN A 15 -4.51 -13.94 -6.04
N VAL A 16 -4.25 -12.82 -5.37
CA VAL A 16 -3.77 -12.74 -3.99
C VAL A 16 -4.73 -11.82 -3.23
N SER A 17 -5.24 -12.30 -2.09
CA SER A 17 -6.13 -11.52 -1.23
C SER A 17 -5.34 -10.90 -0.07
N LEU A 18 -5.61 -9.63 0.18
CA LEU A 18 -5.07 -8.87 1.30
C LEU A 18 -6.16 -7.93 1.82
N SER A 19 -5.91 -7.24 2.93
CA SER A 19 -6.79 -6.17 3.41
C SER A 19 -6.04 -4.85 3.52
N VAL A 20 -6.71 -3.76 3.19
CA VAL A 20 -6.22 -2.39 3.34
C VAL A 20 -7.22 -1.63 4.20
N ASP A 21 -6.78 -1.12 5.34
CA ASP A 21 -7.64 -0.43 6.32
C ASP A 21 -8.89 -1.26 6.70
N GLY A 22 -8.72 -2.58 6.82
CA GLY A 22 -9.80 -3.54 7.11
C GLY A 22 -10.71 -3.89 5.92
N LEU A 23 -10.52 -3.26 4.76
CA LEU A 23 -11.29 -3.56 3.54
C LEU A 23 -10.57 -4.61 2.68
N PRO A 24 -11.28 -5.60 2.13
CA PRO A 24 -10.67 -6.60 1.26
C PRO A 24 -10.17 -5.96 -0.04
N VAL A 25 -8.96 -6.33 -0.45
CA VAL A 25 -8.31 -5.92 -1.70
C VAL A 25 -7.82 -7.18 -2.42
N THR A 26 -8.04 -7.22 -3.73
CA THR A 26 -7.51 -8.28 -4.59
C THR A 26 -6.41 -7.72 -5.46
N ALA A 27 -5.29 -8.44 -5.50
CA ALA A 27 -4.15 -8.18 -6.37
C ALA A 27 -3.78 -9.45 -7.15
N LEU A 28 -2.76 -9.36 -7.98
CA LEU A 28 -2.20 -10.51 -8.69
C LEU A 28 -0.83 -10.87 -8.12
N ALA A 29 -0.48 -12.16 -8.14
CA ALA A 29 0.83 -12.63 -7.71
C ALA A 29 1.96 -11.87 -8.43
N GLY A 30 2.95 -11.41 -7.67
CA GLY A 30 4.06 -10.57 -8.13
C GLY A 30 3.74 -9.08 -8.27
N ASP A 31 2.50 -8.64 -8.02
CA ASP A 31 2.24 -7.21 -7.85
C ASP A 31 2.96 -6.68 -6.61
N THR A 32 3.37 -5.40 -6.63
CA THR A 32 3.77 -4.69 -5.41
C THR A 32 2.54 -4.19 -4.67
N LEU A 33 2.68 -3.90 -3.37
CA LEU A 33 1.65 -3.25 -2.58
C LEU A 33 1.16 -1.95 -3.25
N MET A 34 2.05 -1.19 -3.89
CA MET A 34 1.68 0.01 -4.63
C MET A 34 0.70 -0.29 -5.78
N VAL A 35 0.95 -1.35 -6.56
CA VAL A 35 0.03 -1.77 -7.62
C VAL A 35 -1.31 -2.18 -7.03
N ALA A 36 -1.30 -3.02 -5.99
CA ALA A 36 -2.51 -3.48 -5.33
C ALA A 36 -3.37 -2.33 -4.81
N LEU A 37 -2.77 -1.39 -4.07
CA LEU A 37 -3.49 -0.27 -3.46
C LEU A 37 -3.95 0.74 -4.52
N LEU A 38 -3.12 1.09 -5.51
CA LEU A 38 -3.46 2.13 -6.49
C LEU A 38 -4.37 1.65 -7.63
N THR A 39 -4.48 0.35 -7.84
CA THR A 39 -5.53 -0.23 -8.71
C THR A 39 -6.87 -0.35 -7.99
N ASN A 40 -6.90 -0.33 -6.65
CA ASN A 40 -8.13 -0.41 -5.86
C ASN A 40 -8.51 0.93 -5.17
N GLY A 41 -7.65 1.95 -5.23
CA GLY A 41 -7.84 3.20 -4.51
C GLY A 41 -6.99 4.37 -5.03
N PRO A 42 -7.17 5.57 -4.44
CA PRO A 42 -6.58 6.80 -4.96
C PRO A 42 -5.17 7.12 -4.43
N ALA A 43 -4.71 6.43 -3.38
CA ALA A 43 -3.53 6.82 -2.60
C ALA A 43 -2.96 5.67 -1.76
N LEU A 44 -1.77 5.88 -1.19
CA LEU A 44 -1.07 4.95 -0.29
C LEU A 44 -1.04 5.43 1.16
N ARG A 45 -1.00 6.75 1.38
CA ARG A 45 -0.95 7.34 2.73
C ARG A 45 -1.53 8.73 2.80
N ARG A 46 -1.80 9.19 4.03
CA ARG A 46 -1.96 10.63 4.33
C ARG A 46 -0.60 11.29 4.58
N SER A 47 -0.49 12.55 4.16
CA SER A 47 0.63 13.45 4.45
C SER A 47 0.75 13.63 5.97
N GLU A 48 1.97 13.68 6.50
CA GLU A 48 2.15 14.05 7.93
C GLU A 48 1.99 15.56 8.18
N PHE A 49 2.01 16.35 7.10
CA PHE A 49 1.98 17.82 7.17
C PHE A 49 0.63 18.44 6.81
N GLY A 50 -0.41 17.64 6.56
CA GLY A 50 -1.70 18.15 6.11
C GLY A 50 -2.67 17.05 5.68
N ASP A 51 -3.77 17.47 5.02
CA ASP A 51 -4.84 16.57 4.58
C ASP A 51 -4.57 15.91 3.22
N GLU A 52 -3.43 16.20 2.59
CA GLU A 52 -3.10 15.65 1.30
C GLU A 52 -2.90 14.14 1.37
N ARG A 53 -3.28 13.47 0.28
CA ARG A 53 -3.03 12.04 0.09
C ARG A 53 -1.85 11.85 -0.86
N ARG A 54 -0.94 10.93 -0.51
CA ARG A 54 0.25 10.61 -1.28
C ARG A 54 0.09 9.27 -1.96
N ALA A 55 0.47 9.20 -3.25
CA ALA A 55 0.44 7.97 -4.03
C ALA A 55 1.84 7.43 -4.33
N GLY A 56 2.90 8.22 -4.12
CA GLY A 56 4.24 7.89 -4.62
C GLY A 56 4.36 8.01 -6.15
N PHE A 57 5.56 8.35 -6.63
CA PHE A 57 5.79 8.54 -8.07
C PHE A 57 7.10 7.95 -8.58
N CYS A 58 8.11 7.80 -7.72
CA CYS A 58 9.46 7.43 -8.17
C CYS A 58 9.67 5.94 -8.45
N LEU A 59 8.83 5.05 -7.91
CA LEU A 59 8.96 3.58 -8.00
C LEU A 59 10.30 2.99 -7.48
N MET A 60 11.15 3.78 -6.83
CA MET A 60 12.50 3.39 -6.40
C MET A 60 12.71 3.55 -4.89
N GLY A 61 11.65 3.87 -4.13
CA GLY A 61 11.73 4.09 -2.69
C GLY A 61 12.34 5.44 -2.26
N ALA A 62 12.67 6.34 -3.20
CA ALA A 62 13.32 7.62 -2.93
C ALA A 62 12.35 8.73 -2.51
N CYS A 63 11.17 8.83 -3.13
CA CYS A 63 10.23 9.95 -2.94
C CYS A 63 9.58 10.03 -1.55
N GLN A 64 9.72 8.99 -0.73
CA GLN A 64 9.13 8.89 0.61
C GLN A 64 7.59 8.84 0.68
N ASP A 65 6.91 9.03 -0.44
CA ASP A 65 5.44 9.05 -0.51
C ASP A 65 4.77 7.68 -0.62
N CYS A 66 5.55 6.58 -0.67
CA CYS A 66 5.06 5.22 -0.81
C CYS A 66 5.06 4.39 0.49
N TRP A 67 5.11 5.06 1.64
CA TRP A 67 5.02 4.37 2.92
C TRP A 67 3.61 3.82 3.16
N VAL A 68 3.55 2.58 3.66
CA VAL A 68 2.38 1.93 4.24
C VAL A 68 2.83 1.18 5.50
N TRP A 69 1.88 0.71 6.31
CA TRP A 69 2.18 -0.02 7.53
C TRP A 69 1.51 -1.39 7.53
N THR A 70 2.11 -2.37 8.20
CA THR A 70 1.38 -3.59 8.57
C THR A 70 0.47 -3.31 9.76
N ALA A 71 -0.46 -4.22 10.06
CA ALA A 71 -1.28 -4.14 11.27
C ALA A 71 -0.43 -4.15 12.57
N GLU A 72 0.74 -4.78 12.53
CA GLU A 72 1.70 -4.85 13.63
C GLU A 72 2.59 -3.59 13.74
N GLY A 73 2.43 -2.63 12.82
CA GLY A 73 3.14 -1.36 12.83
C GLY A 73 4.47 -1.33 12.07
N GLU A 74 4.85 -2.42 11.39
CA GLU A 74 6.03 -2.41 10.52
C GLU A 74 5.81 -1.44 9.35
N ARG A 75 6.76 -0.54 9.11
CA ARG A 75 6.69 0.43 8.02
C ARG A 75 7.33 -0.13 6.74
N LEU A 76 6.56 -0.24 5.67
CA LEU A 76 6.94 -0.86 4.41
C LEU A 76 6.96 0.14 3.24
N ARG A 77 7.88 -0.09 2.29
CA ARG A 77 7.91 0.62 1.00
C ARG A 77 6.95 -0.05 0.01
N ALA A 78 5.75 0.49 -0.15
CA ALA A 78 4.74 -0.12 -1.01
C ALA A 78 5.21 -0.33 -2.47
N CYS A 79 6.08 0.54 -2.98
CA CYS A 79 6.59 0.43 -4.36
C CYS A 79 7.60 -0.71 -4.58
N GLY A 80 8.15 -1.29 -3.51
CA GLY A 80 9.15 -2.37 -3.60
C GLY A 80 8.77 -3.64 -2.85
N THR A 81 7.72 -3.62 -2.04
CA THR A 81 7.23 -4.79 -1.31
C THR A 81 6.17 -5.52 -2.12
N GLU A 82 6.38 -6.81 -2.36
CA GLU A 82 5.40 -7.68 -3.04
C GLU A 82 4.17 -7.97 -2.17
N VAL A 83 3.02 -8.12 -2.82
CA VAL A 83 1.80 -8.63 -2.17
C VAL A 83 1.96 -10.08 -1.75
N ARG A 84 1.37 -10.44 -0.61
CA ARG A 84 1.27 -11.83 -0.14
C ARG A 84 -0.12 -12.06 0.43
N GLU A 85 -0.54 -13.32 0.41
CA GLU A 85 -1.85 -13.73 0.90
C GLU A 85 -2.02 -13.37 2.38
N GLY A 86 -3.16 -12.78 2.73
CA GLY A 86 -3.52 -12.45 4.11
C GLY A 86 -2.80 -11.24 4.70
N LEU A 87 -2.01 -10.49 3.92
CA LEU A 87 -1.39 -9.25 4.42
C LEU A 87 -2.47 -8.26 4.91
N GLN A 88 -2.20 -7.62 6.04
CA GLN A 88 -3.03 -6.56 6.60
C GLN A 88 -2.27 -5.26 6.57
N ILE A 89 -2.69 -4.35 5.70
CA ILE A 89 -2.01 -3.09 5.42
C ILE A 89 -2.86 -1.93 5.92
N LEU A 90 -2.20 -0.92 6.49
CA LEU A 90 -2.78 0.34 6.91
C LEU A 90 -2.19 1.48 6.05
N THR A 91 -3.04 2.42 5.65
CA THR A 91 -2.64 3.65 4.93
C THR A 91 -2.45 4.84 5.86
N THR A 92 -2.83 4.68 7.13
CA THR A 92 -2.54 5.63 8.19
C THR A 92 -1.51 5.03 9.13
N GLN A 93 -0.58 5.87 9.58
CA GLN A 93 0.39 5.46 10.58
C GLN A 93 -0.35 5.01 11.86
N PRO A 94 -0.13 3.78 12.34
CA PRO A 94 -0.66 3.37 13.64
C PRO A 94 0.01 4.18 14.75
N GLU A 95 -0.65 4.33 15.90
CA GLU A 95 -0.10 5.06 17.03
C GLU A 95 1.30 4.56 17.39
N ALA A 96 2.25 5.49 17.50
CA ALA A 96 3.63 5.14 17.77
C ALA A 96 3.75 4.63 19.21
N ILE A 97 4.11 3.35 19.35
CA ILE A 97 4.54 2.80 20.64
C ILE A 97 6.02 3.12 20.80
N TRP A 98 6.32 4.20 21.52
CA TRP A 98 7.68 4.49 21.94
C TRP A 98 8.01 3.58 23.12
N ASN A 99 8.77 2.52 22.88
CA ASN A 99 9.33 1.72 23.96
C ASN A 99 10.43 2.55 24.64
N LEU A 100 10.05 3.24 25.72
CA LEU A 100 10.96 3.88 26.67
C LEU A 100 11.59 2.79 27.54
N ALA A 101 12.46 1.98 26.96
CA ALA A 101 13.30 1.02 27.68
C ALA A 101 14.77 1.43 27.56
#